data_AF-A0A1J3DP02-F1
#
_entry.id   AF-A0A1J3DP02-F1
#
_cell.length_a   1.000
_cell.length_b   1.000
_cell.length_c   1.000
_cell.angle_alpha   90.00
_cell.angle_beta   90.00
_cell.angle_gamma   90.00
#
_symmetry.space_group_name_H-M   'P 1'
#
loop_
_entity.id
_entity.type
_entity.pdbx_description
1 polymer ?
#
loop_
_entity_poly.entity_id
_entity_poly.type
_entity_poly.pdbx_seq_one_letter_code
_entity_poly.pdbx_strand_id
1 'polypeptide(L)'
;NRIVLLSNGLVVQNGSVSSLQQKIKFSGHQIPRRVNVLEYAIDIAATLEPIKTQSCREISCYGHSKTWKSCYNKAGGEFHQSDSHSNSVVEEVHILGQRSCKNIFRTKQLFTTRALQASIAGLILGSIYLHVGNQKQ
;
A
#
# COMPACT_ATOMS: atom_id res chain seq x y z
N ASN A 1 0.71 19.68 -10.08
CA ASN A 1 0.31 19.73 -8.67
C ASN A 1 -1.21 19.74 -8.58
N ARG A 2 -1.83 18.64 -8.12
CA ARG A 2 -3.28 18.41 -8.16
C ARG A 2 -3.76 18.02 -6.77
N ILE A 3 -4.89 18.56 -6.36
CA ILE A 3 -5.49 18.36 -5.05
C ILE A 3 -6.88 17.76 -5.24
N VAL A 4 -7.15 16.74 -4.44
CA VAL A 4 -8.45 16.08 -4.37
C VAL A 4 -8.99 16.26 -2.96
N LEU A 5 -10.14 16.89 -2.83
CA LEU A 5 -10.85 17.07 -1.57
C LEU A 5 -12.05 16.12 -1.55
N LEU A 6 -12.13 15.30 -0.51
CA LEU A 6 -13.19 14.32 -0.30
C LEU A 6 -13.96 14.71 0.97
N SER A 7 -15.27 14.56 0.93
CA SER A 7 -16.15 14.74 2.09
C SER A 7 -17.27 13.71 2.03
N ASN A 8 -17.52 13.00 3.13
CA ASN A 8 -18.50 11.90 3.21
C ASN A 8 -18.39 10.87 2.07
N GLY A 9 -17.15 10.55 1.66
CA GLY A 9 -16.89 9.60 0.56
C GLY A 9 -17.15 10.16 -0.85
N LEU A 10 -17.54 11.43 -0.98
CA LEU A 10 -17.77 12.10 -2.26
C LEU A 10 -16.64 13.06 -2.62
N VAL A 11 -16.36 13.20 -3.91
CA VAL A 11 -15.36 14.15 -4.41
C VAL A 11 -15.97 15.55 -4.42
N VAL A 12 -15.47 16.41 -3.55
CA VAL A 12 -15.84 17.82 -3.44
C VAL A 12 -15.03 18.67 -4.41
N GLN A 13 -13.73 18.44 -4.54
CA GLN A 13 -12.89 19.19 -5.49
C GLN A 13 -11.85 18.27 -6.10
N ASN A 14 -11.56 18.49 -7.37
CA ASN A 14 -10.49 17.79 -8.06
C ASN A 14 -9.78 18.76 -9.03
N GLY A 15 -8.64 19.32 -8.65
CA GLY A 15 -7.97 20.34 -9.45
C GLY A 15 -6.83 21.05 -8.74
N SER A 16 -6.50 22.28 -9.15
CA SER A 16 -5.48 23.10 -8.49
C SER A 16 -6.01 23.78 -7.23
N VAL A 17 -5.10 24.30 -6.40
CA VAL A 17 -5.42 25.15 -5.24
C VAL A 17 -6.22 26.39 -5.64
N SER A 18 -5.91 26.98 -6.80
CA SER A 18 -6.61 28.18 -7.30
C SER A 18 -8.08 27.90 -7.62
N SER A 19 -8.39 26.75 -8.24
CA SER A 19 -9.77 26.33 -8.49
C SER A 19 -10.52 26.04 -7.19
N LEU A 20 -9.85 25.43 -6.20
CA LEU A 20 -10.42 25.24 -4.86
C LEU A 20 -10.74 26.59 -4.20
N GLN A 21 -9.81 27.54 -4.23
CA GLN A 21 -9.99 28.86 -3.66
C GLN A 21 -11.16 29.62 -4.30
N GLN A 22 -11.33 29.50 -5.63
CA GLN A 22 -12.48 30.07 -6.32
C GLN A 22 -13.78 29.38 -5.89
N LYS A 23 -13.80 28.05 -5.83
CA LYS A 23 -14.98 27.29 -5.40
C LYS A 23 -15.44 27.70 -4.01
N ILE A 24 -14.51 27.83 -3.06
CA ILE A 24 -14.79 28.30 -1.69
C ILE A 24 -15.47 29.67 -1.70
N LYS A 25 -14.95 30.61 -2.51
CA LYS A 25 -15.55 31.95 -2.67
C LYS A 25 -16.96 31.88 -3.28
N PHE A 26 -17.16 31.05 -4.31
CA PHE A 26 -18.48 30.87 -4.95
C PHE A 26 -19.50 30.21 -4.02
N SER A 27 -19.05 29.34 -3.11
CA SER A 27 -19.89 28.78 -2.04
C SER A 27 -20.19 29.77 -0.91
N GLY A 28 -19.89 31.08 -1.10
CA GLY A 28 -20.19 32.14 -0.13
C GLY A 28 -19.21 32.22 1.05
N HIS A 29 -18.13 31.44 1.04
CA HIS A 29 -17.16 31.39 2.12
C HIS A 29 -15.99 32.34 1.84
N GLN A 30 -15.56 33.09 2.86
CA GLN A 30 -14.39 33.95 2.78
C GLN A 30 -13.24 33.32 3.57
N ILE A 31 -12.11 33.10 2.89
CA ILE A 31 -10.92 32.51 3.51
C ILE A 31 -10.29 33.53 4.46
N PRO A 32 -10.12 33.21 5.75
CA PRO A 32 -9.48 34.09 6.71
C PRO A 32 -8.02 34.39 6.34
N ARG A 33 -7.56 35.63 6.59
CA ARG A 33 -6.24 36.12 6.16
C ARG A 33 -5.03 35.37 6.73
N ARG A 34 -5.20 34.60 7.81
CA ARG A 34 -4.10 33.91 8.52
C ARG A 34 -4.17 32.37 8.42
N VAL A 35 -5.15 31.84 7.71
CA VAL A 35 -5.39 30.39 7.64
C VAL A 35 -5.00 29.89 6.25
N ASN A 36 -4.35 28.72 6.19
CA ASN A 36 -4.02 28.10 4.92
C ASN A 36 -5.31 27.74 4.17
N VAL A 37 -5.35 27.97 2.86
CA VAL A 37 -6.50 27.62 2.00
C VAL A 37 -6.90 26.15 2.15
N LEU A 38 -5.94 25.24 2.33
CA LEU A 38 -6.19 23.81 2.48
C LEU A 38 -6.79 23.47 3.84
N GLU A 39 -6.28 24.08 4.91
CA GLU A 39 -6.81 23.92 6.26
C GLU A 39 -8.26 24.40 6.33
N TYR A 40 -8.50 25.62 5.83
CA TYR A 40 -9.85 26.16 5.72
C TYR A 40 -10.77 25.29 4.86
N ALA A 41 -10.26 24.75 3.75
CA ALA A 41 -11.03 23.87 2.87
C ALA A 41 -11.46 22.57 3.54
N ILE A 42 -10.65 22.01 4.44
CA ILE A 42 -10.98 20.79 5.21
C ILE A 42 -12.10 21.11 6.20
N ASP A 43 -12.03 22.24 6.90
CA ASP A 43 -13.04 22.65 7.88
C ASP A 43 -14.43 22.80 7.24
N ILE A 44 -14.48 23.36 6.03
CA ILE A 44 -15.74 23.58 5.30
C ILE A 44 -16.07 22.48 4.30
N ALA A 45 -15.29 21.39 4.23
CA ALA A 45 -15.43 20.36 3.20
C ALA A 45 -16.83 19.73 3.17
N ALA A 46 -17.52 19.68 4.31
CA ALA A 46 -18.89 19.17 4.41
C ALA A 46 -19.97 20.17 3.94
N THR A 47 -19.69 21.48 3.91
CA THR A 47 -20.64 22.50 3.44
C THR A 47 -20.50 22.76 1.93
N LEU A 48 -19.35 22.43 1.36
CA LEU A 48 -19.12 22.52 -0.08
C LEU A 48 -19.92 21.46 -0.83
N GLU A 49 -20.66 21.88 -1.86
CA GLU A 49 -21.41 20.93 -2.67
C GLU A 49 -20.47 19.91 -3.34
N PRO A 50 -20.76 18.60 -3.26
CA PRO A 50 -19.99 17.60 -3.99
C PRO A 50 -20.10 17.88 -5.49
N ILE A 51 -19.06 17.52 -6.25
CA ILE A 51 -19.17 17.55 -7.71
C ILE A 51 -20.27 16.57 -8.09
N LYS A 52 -21.39 17.09 -8.61
CA LYS A 52 -22.45 16.29 -9.22
C LYS A 52 -21.88 15.69 -10.51
N THR A 53 -21.14 14.60 -10.38
CA THR A 53 -20.84 13.74 -11.53
C THR A 53 -22.16 13.12 -11.96
N GLN A 54 -22.82 13.73 -12.95
CA GLN A 54 -23.80 13.02 -13.77
C GLN A 54 -23.10 11.75 -14.28
N SER A 55 -23.52 10.60 -13.75
CA SER A 55 -22.95 9.27 -13.98
C SER A 55 -21.66 8.94 -13.21
N CYS A 56 -21.80 8.65 -11.92
CA CYS A 56 -21.19 7.43 -11.39
C CYS A 56 -22.34 6.50 -11.02
N ARG A 57 -22.62 5.50 -11.88
CA ARG A 57 -23.38 4.32 -11.47
C ARG A 57 -22.74 3.79 -10.19
N GLU A 58 -23.54 3.45 -9.20
CA GLU A 58 -23.12 2.72 -8.01
C GLU A 58 -22.16 1.59 -8.42
N ILE A 59 -20.89 1.72 -8.08
CA ILE A 59 -19.98 0.58 -8.11
C ILE A 59 -20.21 -0.11 -6.77
N SER A 60 -21.15 -1.05 -6.77
CA SER A 60 -21.29 -2.04 -5.69
C SER A 60 -19.99 -2.82 -5.59
N CYS A 61 -19.12 -2.42 -4.68
CA CYS A 61 -17.88 -3.12 -4.36
C CYS A 61 -18.17 -4.30 -3.40
N TYR A 62 -18.89 -5.30 -3.90
CA TYR A 62 -18.93 -6.63 -3.31
C TYR A 62 -18.61 -7.63 -4.41
N GLY A 63 -17.33 -7.95 -4.55
CA GLY A 63 -16.89 -8.89 -5.57
C GLY A 63 -15.40 -8.77 -5.83
N HIS A 64 -14.65 -9.64 -5.16
CA HIS A 64 -13.25 -9.91 -5.41
C HIS A 64 -13.04 -10.29 -6.90
N SER A 65 -12.54 -9.37 -7.74
CA SER A 65 -11.74 -9.73 -8.92
C SER A 65 -11.06 -8.51 -9.53
N LYS A 66 -9.82 -8.72 -9.99
CA LYS A 66 -8.89 -7.72 -10.50
C LYS A 66 -9.31 -7.20 -11.87
N THR A 67 -10.09 -6.12 -11.95
CA THR A 67 -10.23 -5.33 -13.18
C THR A 67 -10.65 -3.88 -12.88
N TRP A 68 -9.70 -3.07 -12.41
CA TRP A 68 -9.86 -1.60 -12.30
C TRP A 68 -9.69 -0.94 -13.68
N LYS A 69 -10.58 -1.26 -14.62
CA LYS A 69 -10.54 -0.67 -15.97
C LYS A 69 -11.93 -0.14 -16.31
N SER A 70 -12.30 1.00 -15.71
CA SER A 70 -13.35 1.85 -16.25
C SER A 70 -13.26 3.28 -15.72
N CYS A 71 -13.52 4.24 -16.61
CA CYS A 71 -13.75 5.67 -16.41
C CYS A 71 -12.55 6.65 -16.46
N TYR A 72 -11.62 6.49 -17.42
CA TYR A 72 -10.81 7.62 -17.90
C TYR A 72 -10.74 7.63 -19.44
N ASN A 73 -11.82 8.04 -20.10
CA ASN A 73 -11.84 8.27 -21.53
C ASN A 73 -12.27 9.71 -21.82
N LYS A 74 -11.26 10.58 -22.02
CA LYS A 74 -11.21 11.79 -22.86
C LYS A 74 -10.29 12.85 -22.25
N ALA A 75 -8.99 12.63 -22.37
CA ALA A 75 -7.99 13.67 -22.58
C ALA A 75 -6.71 12.95 -23.01
N GLY A 76 -6.18 13.27 -24.19
CA GLY A 76 -5.02 12.62 -24.79
C GLY A 76 -3.78 12.71 -23.91
N GLY A 77 -3.58 11.68 -23.10
CA GLY A 77 -2.37 11.43 -22.33
C GLY A 77 -1.92 10.02 -22.63
N GLU A 78 -0.66 9.89 -23.00
CA GLU A 78 0.00 8.65 -23.36
C GLU A 78 -0.31 7.56 -22.34
N PHE A 79 -0.77 6.41 -22.85
CA PHE A 79 -0.99 5.21 -22.08
C PHE A 79 0.35 4.78 -21.49
N HIS A 80 0.60 5.14 -20.23
CA HIS A 80 1.68 4.56 -19.45
C HIS A 80 1.37 3.06 -19.36
N GLN A 81 2.07 2.31 -20.20
CA GLN A 81 2.15 0.87 -20.20
C GLN A 81 2.41 0.46 -18.76
N SER A 82 1.36 -0.02 -18.10
CA SER A 82 1.51 -0.64 -16.80
C SER A 82 2.23 -1.94 -17.10
N ASP A 83 3.55 -1.88 -17.05
CA ASP A 83 4.41 -3.04 -17.11
C ASP A 83 3.99 -3.92 -15.93
N SER A 84 3.14 -4.90 -16.24
CA SER A 84 2.79 -5.97 -15.34
C SER A 84 4.01 -6.88 -15.21
N HIS A 85 5.08 -6.33 -14.64
CA HIS A 85 6.24 -7.08 -14.23
C HIS A 85 5.89 -7.74 -12.89
N SER A 86 5.08 -8.79 -12.96
CA SER A 86 4.97 -9.72 -11.86
C SER A 86 6.30 -10.43 -11.74
N ASN A 87 7.01 -10.18 -10.65
CA ASN A 87 8.11 -11.05 -10.25
C ASN A 87 7.56 -12.47 -10.13
N SER A 88 8.35 -13.46 -10.51
CA SER A 88 7.98 -14.85 -10.28
C SER A 88 7.82 -15.12 -8.78
N VAL A 89 6.91 -16.02 -8.39
CA VAL A 89 6.67 -16.37 -6.98
C VAL A 89 7.97 -16.79 -6.27
N VAL A 90 8.86 -17.47 -6.98
CA VAL A 90 10.17 -17.89 -6.44
C VAL A 90 11.10 -16.71 -6.18
N GLU A 91 11.11 -15.71 -7.04
CA GLU A 91 11.91 -14.51 -6.87
C GLU A 91 11.38 -13.64 -5.73
N GLU A 92 10.05 -13.52 -5.61
CA GLU A 92 9.41 -12.87 -4.48
C GLU A 92 9.75 -13.57 -3.15
N VAL A 93 9.60 -14.90 -3.09
CA VAL A 93 9.95 -15.69 -1.90
C VAL A 93 11.43 -15.55 -1.55
N HIS A 94 12.33 -15.52 -2.55
CA HIS A 94 13.75 -15.32 -2.32
C HIS A 94 14.06 -13.92 -1.75
N ILE A 95 13.47 -12.87 -2.31
CA ILE A 95 13.67 -11.48 -1.84
C ILE A 95 13.13 -11.30 -0.41
N LEU A 96 11.92 -11.80 -0.13
CA LEU A 96 11.34 -11.75 1.22
C LEU A 96 12.17 -12.61 2.20
N GLY A 97 12.58 -13.81 1.78
CA GLY A 97 13.41 -14.71 2.58
C GLY A 97 14.76 -14.11 2.92
N GLN A 98 15.46 -13.52 1.94
CA GLN A 98 16.75 -12.85 2.14
C GLN A 98 16.62 -11.69 3.14
N ARG A 99 15.58 -10.84 3.01
CA ARG A 99 15.33 -9.73 3.92
C ARG A 99 14.97 -10.22 5.33
N SER A 100 14.12 -11.23 5.42
CA SER A 100 13.73 -11.85 6.69
C SER A 100 14.94 -12.45 7.41
N CYS A 101 15.78 -13.21 6.69
CA CYS A 101 16.99 -13.81 7.23
C CYS A 101 17.99 -12.74 7.73
N LYS A 102 18.20 -11.66 6.96
CA LYS A 102 19.04 -10.52 7.39
C LYS A 102 18.48 -9.82 8.63
N ASN A 103 17.16 -9.66 8.72
CA ASN A 103 16.50 -9.05 9.89
C ASN A 103 16.62 -9.94 11.15
N ILE A 104 16.41 -11.24 10.99
CA ILE A 104 16.56 -12.24 12.06
C ILE A 104 18.01 -12.31 12.53
N PHE A 105 18.99 -12.33 11.61
CA PHE A 105 20.41 -12.39 11.95
C PHE A 105 20.93 -11.12 12.67
N ARG A 106 20.25 -9.98 12.50
CA ARG A 106 20.53 -8.76 13.27
C ARG A 106 20.07 -8.87 14.73
N THR A 107 19.10 -9.75 15.02
CA THR A 107 18.48 -9.92 16.34
C THR A 107 18.98 -11.21 17.00
N LYS A 108 20.26 -11.21 17.41
CA LYS A 108 21.06 -12.44 17.69
C LYS A 108 20.75 -13.22 18.98
N GLN A 109 19.88 -12.77 19.86
CA GLN A 109 19.88 -13.34 21.23
C GLN A 109 19.06 -14.63 21.43
N LEU A 110 17.93 -14.82 20.73
CA LEU A 110 17.03 -15.94 21.05
C LEU A 110 16.96 -17.03 19.97
N PHE A 111 17.05 -16.66 18.69
CA PHE A 111 16.88 -17.62 17.58
C PHE A 111 18.15 -18.42 17.33
N THR A 112 19.31 -17.78 17.34
CA THR A 112 20.60 -18.44 17.05
C THR A 112 20.96 -19.49 18.11
N THR A 113 20.68 -19.21 19.39
CA THR A 113 20.94 -20.16 20.47
C THR A 113 20.08 -21.40 20.34
N ARG A 114 18.77 -21.24 20.08
CA ARG A 114 17.85 -22.36 19.84
C ARG A 114 18.22 -23.16 18.59
N ALA A 115 18.57 -22.49 17.49
CA ALA A 115 18.99 -23.15 16.25
C ALA A 115 20.32 -23.90 16.42
N LEU A 116 21.31 -23.27 17.06
CA LEU A 116 22.62 -23.89 17.29
C LEU A 116 22.53 -25.07 18.26
N GLN A 117 21.75 -24.95 19.33
CA GLN A 117 21.49 -26.04 20.27
C GLN A 117 20.86 -27.25 19.57
N ALA A 118 19.85 -27.03 18.73
CA ALA A 118 19.22 -28.10 17.97
C ALA A 118 20.19 -28.74 16.97
N SER A 119 21.01 -27.94 16.28
CA SER A 119 22.05 -28.45 15.36
C SER A 119 23.09 -29.30 16.08
N ILE A 120 23.60 -28.85 17.24
CA ILE A 120 24.58 -29.60 18.02
C ILE A 120 23.98 -30.92 18.52
N ALA A 121 22.77 -30.89 19.08
CA ALA A 121 22.09 -32.10 19.54
C ALA A 121 21.84 -33.09 18.39
N GLY A 122 21.40 -32.59 17.23
CA GLY A 122 21.21 -33.39 16.03
C GLY A 122 22.49 -34.03 15.52
N LEU A 123 23.61 -33.30 15.52
CA LEU A 123 24.91 -33.84 15.12
C LEU A 123 25.41 -34.92 16.09
N ILE A 124 25.30 -34.70 17.40
CA ILE A 124 25.70 -35.71 18.40
C ILE A 124 24.90 -37.00 18.25
N LEU A 125 23.57 -36.90 18.18
CA LEU A 125 22.71 -38.08 17.97
C LEU A 125 23.00 -38.76 16.63
N GLY A 126 23.16 -37.99 15.55
CA GLY A 126 23.48 -38.51 14.23
C GLY A 126 24.81 -39.26 14.23
N SER A 127 25.86 -38.69 14.84
CA SER A 127 27.17 -39.33 14.95
C SER A 127 27.16 -40.61 15.77
N ILE A 128 26.44 -40.65 16.90
CA ILE A 128 26.30 -41.88 17.71
C ILE A 128 25.60 -42.98 16.89
N TYR A 129 24.51 -42.64 16.20
CA TYR A 129 23.76 -43.61 15.43
C TYR A 129 24.54 -44.16 14.23
N LEU A 130 25.29 -43.30 13.54
CA LEU A 130 26.13 -43.68 12.41
C LEU A 130 27.31 -44.55 12.85
N HIS A 131 27.91 -44.25 14.01
CA HIS A 131 28.98 -45.08 14.60
C HIS A 131 28.49 -46.45 15.08
N VAL A 132 27.32 -46.52 15.71
CA VAL A 132 26.68 -47.80 16.11
C VAL A 132 26.28 -48.64 14.90
N GLY A 133 25.83 -48.03 13.81
CA GLY A 133 25.54 -48.74 12.56
C GLY A 133 26.78 -49.37 11.93
N ASN A 134 27.93 -48.69 12.03
CA ASN A 134 29.18 -49.14 11.43
C ASN A 134 29.91 -50.25 12.22
N GLN A 135 29.53 -50.48 13.49
CA GLN A 135 30.06 -51.53 14.36
C GLN A 135 29.26 -52.84 14.31
N LYS A 136 28.19 -52.89 13.51
CA LYS A 136 27.32 -54.07 13.35
C LYS A 136 27.52 -54.80 12.00
N GLN A 137 28.55 -54.43 11.24
CA GLN A 137 29.04 -55.20 10.09
C GLN A 137 30.31 -55.96 10.49
#